data_AF-A0A9P3NU68-F1
#
_entry.id   AF-A0A9P3NU68-F1
#
_cell.length_a   1.000
_cell.length_b   1.000
_cell.length_c   1.000
_cell.angle_alpha   90.00
_cell.angle_beta   90.00
_cell.angle_gamma   90.00
#
_symmetry.space_group_name_H-M   'P 1'
#
loop_
_entity.id
_entity.type
_entity.pdbx_description
1 polymer ?
#
loop_
_entity_poly.entity_id
_entity_poly.type
_entity_poly.pdbx_seq_one_letter_code
_entity_poly.pdbx_strand_id
1 'polypeptide(L)'
;MAAAAASAALGDLLLLQGQAKRDPEGYREEFERQHRHYRALLSVFSLKPHAESKEFGDLVMFLAQLAPFYRAAMAGFPGEVMALLQSHVDVLHPMLRRQLAHALILLRNRQLLGPTDLIPHFFRLFRCPTRRCASWCSRTS
;
A
#
# COMPACT_ATOMS: atom_id res chain seq x y z
N MET A 1 22.35 21.33 -7.03
CA MET A 1 21.43 20.80 -8.06
C MET A 1 21.34 19.27 -7.92
N ALA A 2 20.64 18.77 -6.91
CA ALA A 2 20.53 17.34 -6.65
C ALA A 2 19.07 16.88 -6.77
N ALA A 3 18.72 16.36 -7.94
CA ALA A 3 17.50 15.58 -8.12
C ALA A 3 17.91 14.27 -8.79
N ALA A 4 18.70 13.47 -8.06
CA ALA A 4 18.88 12.07 -8.39
C ALA A 4 17.55 11.38 -8.10
N ALA A 5 16.90 10.88 -9.16
CA ALA A 5 15.83 9.90 -9.06
C ALA A 5 16.39 8.64 -8.40
N ALA A 6 16.43 8.62 -7.07
CA ALA A 6 16.75 7.44 -6.30
C ALA A 6 15.53 6.52 -6.40
N SER A 7 15.62 5.53 -7.30
CA SER A 7 14.84 4.30 -7.20
C SER A 7 15.10 3.73 -5.81
N ALA A 8 14.17 3.95 -4.88
CA ALA A 8 14.35 3.59 -3.48
C ALA A 8 14.42 2.06 -3.39
N ALA A 9 15.63 1.53 -3.24
CA ALA A 9 15.79 0.12 -2.97
C ALA A 9 15.11 -0.20 -1.63
N LEU A 10 14.56 -1.41 -1.52
CA LEU A 10 13.86 -1.89 -0.31
C LEU A 10 14.70 -1.71 0.97
N GLY A 11 16.03 -1.84 0.85
CA GLY A 11 16.98 -1.61 1.94
C GLY A 11 17.01 -0.15 2.42
N ASP A 12 16.97 0.82 1.49
CA ASP A 12 16.98 2.24 1.82
C ASP A 12 15.66 2.67 2.48
N LEU A 13 14.53 2.09 2.05
CA LEU A 13 13.22 2.33 2.66
C LEU A 13 13.14 1.82 4.10
N LEU A 14 13.74 0.66 4.39
CA LEU A 14 13.76 0.12 5.76
C LEU A 14 14.64 0.95 6.68
N LEU A 15 15.80 1.40 6.21
CA LEU A 15 16.68 2.29 6.96
C LEU A 15 15.98 3.62 7.27
N LEU A 16 15.40 4.24 6.25
CA LEU A 16 14.63 5.49 6.38
C LEU A 16 13.46 5.32 7.35
N GLN A 17 12.77 4.18 7.31
CA GLN A 17 11.68 3.90 8.24
C GLN A 17 12.16 3.89 9.68
N GLY A 18 13.31 3.27 9.96
CA GLY A 18 13.90 3.26 11.29
C GLY A 18 14.27 4.66 11.78
N GLN A 19 14.83 5.49 10.89
CA GLN A 19 15.21 6.87 11.18
C GLN A 19 13.99 7.77 11.43
N ALA A 20 13.00 7.73 10.53
CA ALA A 20 11.77 8.53 10.65
C ALA A 20 10.92 8.13 11.87
N LYS A 21 11.01 6.88 12.34
CA LYS A 21 10.36 6.46 13.59
C LYS A 21 11.06 7.02 14.84
N ARG A 22 12.37 7.29 14.77
CA ARG A 22 13.16 7.88 15.87
C ARG A 22 13.01 9.39 15.93
N ASP A 23 13.03 10.05 14.78
CA ASP A 23 12.84 11.48 14.64
C ASP A 23 11.91 11.79 13.45
N PRO A 24 10.61 11.95 13.68
CA PRO A 24 9.64 12.22 12.61
C PRO A 24 9.66 13.67 12.11
N GLU A 25 10.18 14.63 12.87
CA GLU A 25 10.22 16.02 12.39
C GLU A 25 11.42 16.24 11.47
N GLY A 26 12.59 15.71 11.82
CA GLY A 26 13.81 15.84 11.02
C GLY A 26 13.76 15.13 9.67
N TYR A 27 12.95 14.08 9.52
CA TYR A 27 12.86 13.28 8.29
C TYR A 27 11.59 13.55 7.46
N ARG A 28 10.88 14.64 7.76
CA ARG A 28 9.63 15.00 7.07
C ARG A 28 9.83 15.24 5.57
N GLU A 29 10.89 15.95 5.17
CA GLU A 29 11.17 16.23 3.75
C GLU A 29 11.40 14.94 2.94
N GLU A 30 12.09 13.98 3.55
CA GLU A 30 12.37 12.70 2.94
C GLU A 30 11.10 11.85 2.82
N PHE A 31 10.24 11.86 3.84
CA PHE A 31 8.90 11.30 3.76
C PHE A 31 8.07 11.94 2.61
N GLU A 32 8.07 13.27 2.50
CA GLU A 32 7.36 13.99 1.44
C GLU A 32 7.92 13.67 0.05
N ARG A 33 9.23 13.41 -0.07
CA ARG A 33 9.85 12.91 -1.30
C ARG A 33 9.29 11.54 -1.69
N GLN A 34 9.26 10.59 -0.76
CA GLN A 34 8.69 9.26 -1.03
C GLN A 34 7.20 9.31 -1.32
N HIS A 35 6.45 10.19 -0.64
CA HIS A 35 5.03 10.39 -0.90
C HIS A 35 4.76 10.96 -2.31
N ARG A 36 5.58 11.91 -2.78
CA ARG A 36 5.52 12.39 -4.17
C ARG A 36 5.83 11.27 -5.17
N HIS A 37 6.81 10.43 -4.86
CA HIS A 37 7.13 9.28 -5.69
C HIS A 37 5.96 8.28 -5.79
N TYR A 38 5.32 7.98 -4.66
CA TYR A 38 4.09 7.20 -4.62
C TYR A 38 3.00 7.78 -5.54
N ARG A 39 2.75 9.10 -5.48
CA ARG A 39 1.75 9.76 -6.34
C ARG A 39 2.10 9.69 -7.82
N ALA A 40 3.38 9.84 -8.17
CA ALA A 40 3.85 9.68 -9.54
C ALA A 40 3.61 8.25 -10.04
N LEU A 41 3.95 7.24 -9.23
CA LEU A 41 3.69 5.83 -9.55
C LEU A 41 2.19 5.54 -9.66
N LEU A 42 1.36 6.11 -8.78
CA LEU A 42 -0.09 5.96 -8.84
C LEU A 42 -0.66 6.54 -10.15
N SER A 43 -0.19 7.72 -10.58
CA SER A 43 -0.57 8.31 -11.86
C SER A 43 -0.14 7.45 -13.05
N VAL A 44 1.05 6.86 -13.01
CA VAL A 44 1.51 5.92 -14.04
C VAL A 44 0.68 4.64 -14.02
N PHE A 45 0.30 4.17 -12.83
CA PHE A 45 -0.52 2.98 -12.65
C PHE A 45 -1.92 3.16 -13.24
N SER A 46 -2.52 4.34 -13.11
CA SER A 46 -3.78 4.70 -13.76
C SER A 46 -3.71 4.59 -15.29
N LEU A 47 -2.54 4.80 -15.89
CA LEU A 47 -2.33 4.65 -17.33
C LEU A 47 -2.06 3.20 -17.75
N LYS A 48 -1.35 2.42 -16.91
CA LYS A 48 -0.96 1.04 -17.20
C LYS A 48 -1.15 0.12 -15.98
N PRO A 49 -2.38 -0.35 -15.71
CA PRO A 49 -2.69 -1.14 -14.53
C PRO A 49 -2.17 -2.60 -14.56
N HIS A 50 -1.62 -3.06 -15.69
CA HIS A 50 -1.09 -4.42 -15.86
C HIS A 50 0.38 -4.59 -15.40
N ALA A 51 1.08 -3.51 -15.08
CA ALA A 51 2.49 -3.58 -14.73
C ALA A 51 2.67 -4.07 -13.28
N GLU A 52 3.49 -5.11 -13.08
CA GLU A 52 3.97 -5.49 -11.75
C GLU A 52 4.94 -4.42 -11.22
N SER A 53 4.46 -3.55 -10.34
CA SER A 53 5.31 -2.56 -9.68
C SER A 53 5.59 -3.01 -8.25
N LYS A 54 6.61 -3.86 -8.07
CA LYS A 54 7.10 -4.26 -6.74
C LYS A 54 7.46 -3.03 -5.88
N GLU A 55 8.15 -2.07 -6.50
CA GLU A 55 8.52 -0.78 -5.89
C GLU A 55 7.30 -0.02 -5.34
N PHE A 56 6.20 0.00 -6.09
CA PHE A 56 4.97 0.65 -5.65
C PHE A 56 4.38 -0.03 -4.40
N GLY A 57 4.36 -1.35 -4.38
CA GLY A 57 3.88 -2.10 -3.21
C GLY A 57 4.75 -1.91 -1.97
N ASP A 58 6.07 -1.84 -2.15
CA ASP A 58 7.03 -1.58 -1.07
C ASP A 58 6.88 -0.15 -0.52
N LEU A 59 6.65 0.85 -1.40
CA LEU A 59 6.37 2.23 -1.01
C LEU A 59 5.05 2.37 -0.24
N VAL A 60 3.99 1.69 -0.68
CA VAL A 60 2.70 1.69 0.03
C VAL A 60 2.86 1.10 1.43
N MET A 61 3.63 0.01 1.57
CA MET A 61 3.90 -0.59 2.87
C MET A 61 4.73 0.35 3.77
N PHE A 62 5.73 1.02 3.19
CA PHE A 62 6.53 2.03 3.89
C PHE A 62 5.68 3.19 4.40
N LEU A 63 4.82 3.76 3.56
CA LEU A 63 3.92 4.85 3.94
C LEU A 63 2.93 4.42 5.03
N ALA A 64 2.34 3.23 4.92
CA ALA A 64 1.43 2.70 5.93
C ALA A 64 2.08 2.57 7.31
N GLN A 65 3.37 2.23 7.36
CA GLN A 65 4.14 2.11 8.61
C GLN A 65 4.46 3.47 9.25
N LEU A 66 4.60 4.53 8.44
CA LEU A 66 4.86 5.89 8.90
C LEU A 66 3.59 6.73 9.10
N ALA A 67 2.46 6.26 8.60
CA ALA A 67 1.15 6.89 8.75
C ALA A 67 0.79 7.37 10.17
N PRO A 68 1.07 6.64 11.27
CA PRO A 68 0.76 7.13 12.61
C PRO A 68 1.58 8.34 13.05
N PHE A 69 2.78 8.53 12.48
CA PHE A 69 3.66 9.66 12.76
C PHE A 69 3.30 10.90 11.92
N TYR A 70 2.75 10.69 10.71
CA TYR A 70 2.38 11.75 9.77
C TYR A 70 0.88 11.78 9.48
N ARG A 71 0.04 11.79 10.52
CA ARG A 71 -1.44 11.69 10.37
C ARG A 71 -2.03 12.78 9.47
N ALA A 72 -1.54 14.01 9.56
CA ALA A 72 -2.04 15.13 8.77
C ALA A 72 -1.80 14.93 7.26
N ALA A 73 -0.61 14.45 6.89
CA ALA A 73 -0.26 14.19 5.49
C ALA A 73 -0.92 12.90 4.95
N MET A 74 -1.20 11.93 5.83
CA MET A 74 -1.71 10.60 5.47
C MET A 74 -3.23 10.46 5.64
N ALA A 75 -3.97 11.52 5.95
CA ALA A 75 -5.42 11.44 6.13
C ALA A 75 -6.17 10.98 4.87
N GLY A 76 -5.71 11.37 3.67
CA GLY A 76 -6.30 10.97 2.39
C GLY A 76 -5.81 9.62 1.85
N PHE A 77 -4.66 9.15 2.32
CA PHE A 77 -3.99 7.95 1.81
C PHE A 77 -4.84 6.66 1.88
N PRO A 78 -5.54 6.36 3.00
CA PRO A 78 -6.39 5.18 3.07
C PRO A 78 -7.51 5.18 2.02
N GLY A 79 -8.13 6.34 1.78
CA GLY A 79 -9.18 6.51 0.77
C GLY A 79 -8.66 6.30 -0.65
N GLU A 80 -7.48 6.84 -0.97
CA GLU A 80 -6.81 6.63 -2.25
C GLU A 80 -6.52 5.13 -2.50
N VAL A 81 -5.98 4.43 -1.50
CA VAL A 81 -5.68 2.99 -1.59
C VAL A 81 -6.96 2.15 -1.72
N MET A 82 -8.04 2.52 -1.02
CA MET A 82 -9.34 1.87 -1.14
C MET A 82 -9.94 2.05 -2.53
N ALA A 83 -9.94 3.28 -3.06
CA ALA A 83 -10.43 3.57 -4.40
C ALA A 83 -9.64 2.81 -5.47
N LEU A 84 -8.31 2.78 -5.36
CA LEU A 84 -7.44 2.02 -6.26
C LEU A 84 -7.78 0.52 -6.27
N LEU A 85 -7.97 -0.07 -5.08
CA LEU A 85 -8.39 -1.47 -4.96
C LEU A 85 -9.76 -1.71 -5.57
N GLN A 86 -10.75 -0.82 -5.37
CA GLN A 86 -12.08 -0.97 -5.94
C GLN A 86 -12.08 -0.87 -7.47
N SER A 87 -11.37 0.11 -8.03
CA SER A 87 -11.38 0.39 -9.46
C SER A 87 -10.58 -0.62 -10.29
N HIS A 88 -9.56 -1.25 -9.70
CA HIS A 88 -8.61 -2.08 -10.44
C HIS A 88 -8.40 -3.50 -9.89
N VAL A 89 -9.29 -4.04 -9.02
CA VAL A 89 -9.11 -5.37 -8.39
C VAL A 89 -8.91 -6.53 -9.38
N ASP A 90 -9.51 -6.44 -10.57
CA ASP A 90 -9.44 -7.49 -11.59
C ASP A 90 -8.15 -7.44 -12.43
N VAL A 91 -7.56 -6.24 -12.52
CA VAL A 91 -6.37 -5.97 -13.34
C VAL A 91 -5.09 -5.99 -12.51
N LEU A 92 -5.21 -5.71 -11.20
CA LEU A 92 -4.09 -5.68 -10.26
C LEU A 92 -3.45 -7.06 -10.11
N HIS A 93 -2.12 -7.09 -10.17
CA HIS A 93 -1.35 -8.30 -9.91
C HIS A 93 -1.66 -8.87 -8.50
N PRO A 94 -1.84 -10.21 -8.34
CA PRO A 94 -2.19 -10.83 -7.06
C PRO A 94 -1.27 -10.44 -5.88
N MET A 95 0.02 -10.24 -6.14
CA MET A 95 0.98 -9.86 -5.10
C MET A 95 0.76 -8.42 -4.61
N LEU A 96 0.52 -7.48 -5.54
CA LEU A 96 0.25 -6.09 -5.20
C LEU A 96 -1.08 -5.95 -4.45
N ARG A 97 -2.12 -6.69 -4.86
CA ARG A 97 -3.40 -6.77 -4.14
C ARG A 97 -3.22 -7.17 -2.68
N ARG A 98 -2.37 -8.18 -2.42
CA ARG A 98 -2.06 -8.60 -1.06
C ARG A 98 -1.34 -7.51 -0.27
N GLN A 99 -0.38 -6.81 -0.87
CA GLN A 99 0.34 -5.73 -0.20
C GLN A 99 -0.56 -4.54 0.13
N LEU A 100 -1.43 -4.11 -0.80
CA LEU A 100 -2.40 -3.03 -0.56
C LEU A 100 -3.41 -3.41 0.52
N ALA A 101 -3.95 -4.64 0.45
CA ALA A 101 -4.85 -5.16 1.47
C ALA A 101 -4.17 -5.19 2.85
N HIS A 102 -2.92 -5.67 2.92
CA HIS A 102 -2.14 -5.69 4.16
C HIS A 102 -1.86 -4.29 4.71
N ALA A 103 -1.56 -3.32 3.84
CA ALA A 103 -1.40 -1.91 4.23
C ALA A 103 -2.69 -1.35 4.84
N LEU A 104 -3.86 -1.65 4.28
CA LEU A 104 -5.15 -1.23 4.85
C LEU A 104 -5.44 -1.89 6.21
N ILE A 105 -5.13 -3.19 6.38
CA ILE A 105 -5.22 -3.86 7.71
C ILE A 105 -4.36 -3.10 8.72
N LEU A 106 -3.13 -2.76 8.33
CA LEU A 106 -2.19 -2.08 9.20
C LEU A 106 -2.72 -0.70 9.60
N LEU A 107 -3.22 0.10 8.65
CA LEU A 107 -3.82 1.41 8.91
C LEU A 107 -5.03 1.32 9.86
N ARG A 108 -5.88 0.31 9.69
CA ARG A 108 -7.00 0.04 10.60
C ARG A 108 -6.54 -0.34 12.00
N ASN A 109 -5.52 -1.18 12.11
CA ASN A 109 -4.95 -1.53 13.42
C ASN A 109 -4.36 -0.30 14.13
N ARG A 110 -4.01 0.75 13.39
CA ARG A 110 -3.57 2.04 13.94
C ARG A 110 -4.70 3.07 14.12
N GLN A 111 -5.97 2.65 14.00
CA GLN A 111 -7.17 3.49 14.14
C GLN A 111 -7.25 4.67 13.13
N LEU A 112 -6.54 4.58 12.01
CA LEU A 112 -6.63 5.57 10.92
C LEU A 112 -7.82 5.31 9.98
N LEU A 113 -8.50 4.17 10.16
CA LEU A 113 -9.68 3.76 9.39
C LEU A 113 -10.79 3.30 10.34
N GLY A 114 -12.03 3.66 10.01
CA GLY A 114 -13.22 3.18 10.71
C GLY A 114 -13.40 1.67 10.56
N PRO A 115 -13.96 0.97 11.58
CA PRO A 115 -14.12 -0.48 11.57
C PRO A 115 -15.08 -1.00 10.49
N THR A 116 -15.96 -0.14 9.97
CA THR A 116 -17.07 -0.54 9.08
C THR A 116 -16.67 -0.63 7.61
N ASP A 117 -15.61 0.05 7.20
CA ASP A 117 -15.31 0.21 5.77
C ASP A 117 -14.50 -0.95 5.19
N LEU A 118 -13.77 -1.71 6.01
CA LEU A 118 -12.81 -2.70 5.50
C LEU A 118 -13.41 -4.06 5.17
N ILE A 119 -14.43 -4.49 5.91
CA ILE A 119 -15.01 -5.83 5.83
C ILE A 119 -15.58 -6.13 4.41
N PRO A 120 -16.38 -5.24 3.78
CA PRO A 120 -16.90 -5.49 2.43
C PRO A 120 -15.81 -5.59 1.35
N HIS A 121 -14.69 -4.90 1.55
CA HIS A 121 -13.58 -4.82 0.61
C HIS A 121 -12.71 -6.08 0.66
N PHE A 122 -12.46 -6.61 1.86
CA PHE A 122 -11.80 -7.90 2.02
C PHE A 122 -12.59 -9.02 1.34
N PHE A 123 -13.92 -9.05 1.47
CA PHE A 123 -14.73 -10.08 0.82
C PHE A 123 -14.63 -10.07 -0.71
N ARG A 124 -14.49 -8.90 -1.36
CA ARG A 124 -14.23 -8.83 -2.81
C ARG A 124 -12.81 -9.26 -3.17
N LEU A 125 -11.81 -8.89 -2.37
CA LEU A 125 -10.42 -9.33 -2.52
C LEU A 125 -10.27 -10.86 -2.41
N PHE A 126 -10.98 -11.49 -1.46
CA PHE A 126 -11.02 -12.95 -1.28
C PHE A 126 -11.86 -13.68 -2.35
N ARG A 127 -12.75 -12.97 -3.08
CA ARG A 127 -13.53 -13.56 -4.18
C ARG A 127 -12.78 -13.68 -5.49
N CYS A 128 -11.50 -13.29 -5.56
CA CYS A 128 -10.71 -13.59 -6.75
C CYS A 128 -10.43 -15.10 -6.82
N PRO A 129 -11.02 -15.83 -7.79
CA PRO A 129 -10.90 -17.27 -7.87
C PRO A 129 -9.57 -17.59 -8.53
N THR A 130 -8.50 -17.72 -7.73
CA THR A 130 -7.39 -18.54 -8.19
C THR A 130 -7.88 -19.98 -8.29
N ARG A 131 -7.64 -20.65 -9.42
CA ARG A 131 -7.99 -22.05 -9.74
C ARG A 131 -7.29 -23.09 -8.84
N ARG A 132 -7.16 -22.83 -7.53
CA ARG A 132 -6.59 -23.73 -6.51
C ARG A 132 -7.50 -23.89 -5.28
N CYS A 133 -8.81 -23.67 -5.42
CA CYS A 133 -9.80 -24.06 -4.40
C CYS A 133 -10.48 -25.40 -4.64
N ALA A 134 -10.13 -26.17 -5.68
CA ALA A 134 -10.81 -27.44 -5.97
C ALA A 134 -10.49 -28.57 -4.96
N SER A 135 -9.38 -28.49 -4.21
CA SER A 135 -8.98 -29.57 -3.29
C SER A 135 -9.33 -29.34 -1.82
N TRP A 136 -9.89 -28.17 -1.46
CA TRP A 136 -10.25 -27.86 -0.07
C TRP A 136 -11.74 -28.10 0.25
N CYS A 137 -12.60 -28.28 -0.76
CA CYS A 137 -14.03 -28.56 -0.55
C CYS A 137 -14.37 -30.06 -0.42
N SER A 138 -13.43 -30.99 -0.56
CA SER A 138 -13.70 -32.43 -0.49
C SER A 138 -13.33 -33.08 0.84
N ARG A 139 -13.07 -32.30 1.90
CA ARG A 139 -12.70 -32.84 3.22
C ARG A 139 -13.48 -32.14 4.33
N THR A 140 -14.80 -32.25 4.25
CA THR A 140 -15.75 -32.08 5.36
C THR A 140 -17.09 -32.69 4.93
N SER A 141 -17.06 -34.01 4.70
CA SER A 141 -18.20 -34.90 4.94
C SER A 141 -17.80 -35.84 6.07
#